data_AF-A0A101IUA7-F1
#
_entry.id   AF-A0A101IUA7-F1
#
_cell.length_a   1.000
_cell.length_b   1.000
_cell.length_c   1.000
_cell.angle_alpha   90.00
_cell.angle_beta   90.00
_cell.angle_gamma   90.00
#
_symmetry.space_group_name_H-M   'P 1'
#
loop_
_entity.id
_entity.type
_entity.pdbx_description
1 polymer ?
#
loop_
_entity_poly.entity_id
_entity_poly.type
_entity_poly.pdbx_seq_one_letter_code
_entity_poly.pdbx_strand_id
1 'polypeptide(L)'
;MASCCVNNLGGRVLLLGATPDQANDYVRKHCKEYYEIPPGFVFRDVRILLKSPMLVGIQVRKQKVLLPFMKRCTGLGTILYEIAAKEADIDFIREHLAKVSE
;
A
#
# COMPACT_ATOMS: atom_id res chain seq x y z
N MET A 1 3.28 -17.41 10.46
CA MET A 1 4.58 -16.71 10.37
C MET A 1 4.45 -15.78 9.17
N ALA A 2 4.19 -14.49 9.39
CA ALA A 2 3.79 -13.59 8.31
C ALA A 2 4.89 -13.47 7.24
N SER A 3 4.52 -13.71 5.99
CA SER A 3 5.43 -13.66 4.85
C SER A 3 5.86 -12.21 4.59
N CYS A 4 7.11 -11.96 4.19
CA CYS A 4 7.54 -10.62 3.73
C CYS A 4 7.46 -10.46 2.20
N CYS A 5 6.86 -11.44 1.52
CA CYS A 5 6.83 -11.52 0.06
C CYS A 5 5.57 -10.85 -0.50
N VAL A 6 5.71 -9.62 -0.98
CA VAL A 6 4.64 -8.91 -1.71
C VAL A 6 4.15 -9.62 -2.97
N ASN A 7 4.95 -10.52 -3.55
CA ASN A 7 4.53 -11.32 -4.70
C ASN A 7 3.30 -12.19 -4.37
N ASN A 8 3.08 -12.55 -3.11
CA ASN A 8 1.89 -13.32 -2.69
C ASN A 8 0.60 -12.51 -2.81
N LEU A 9 0.68 -11.18 -2.86
CA LEU A 9 -0.49 -10.32 -3.03
C LEU A 9 -1.02 -10.31 -4.47
N GLY A 10 -0.28 -10.88 -5.43
CA GLY A 10 -0.70 -10.99 -6.84
C GLY A 10 -0.91 -9.63 -7.53
N GLY A 11 -0.25 -8.59 -7.04
CA GLY A 11 -0.38 -7.22 -7.57
C GLY A 11 0.57 -6.91 -8.72
N ARG A 12 0.27 -5.83 -9.43
CA ARG A 12 1.12 -5.23 -10.45
C ARG A 12 1.96 -4.11 -9.82
N VAL A 13 3.24 -4.03 -10.18
CA VAL A 13 4.08 -2.86 -9.82
C VAL A 13 3.67 -1.68 -10.70
N LEU A 14 3.31 -0.56 -10.07
CA LEU A 14 3.03 0.71 -10.76
C LEU A 14 4.23 1.65 -10.77
N LEU A 15 4.89 1.79 -9.62
CA LEU A 15 6.10 2.60 -9.47
C LEU A 15 7.19 1.75 -8.82
N LEU A 16 8.40 1.85 -9.35
CA LEU A 16 9.59 1.20 -8.83
C LEU A 16 10.66 2.28 -8.63
N GLY A 17 11.31 2.34 -7.46
CA GLY A 17 12.33 3.37 -7.23
C GLY A 17 11.79 4.74 -6.85
N ALA A 18 10.52 4.86 -6.48
CA ALA A 18 9.93 6.15 -6.10
C ALA A 18 10.34 6.56 -4.69
N THR A 19 10.33 7.86 -4.41
CA THR A 19 10.43 8.37 -3.04
C THR A 19 9.09 8.22 -2.31
N PRO A 20 9.07 8.22 -0.96
CA PRO A 20 7.82 8.20 -0.19
C PRO A 20 6.83 9.29 -0.62
N ASP A 21 7.32 10.51 -0.83
CA ASP A 21 6.51 11.64 -1.32
C ASP A 21 5.90 11.40 -2.70
N GLN A 22 6.67 10.85 -3.65
CA GLN A 22 6.15 10.55 -4.99
C GLN A 22 5.05 9.48 -4.96
N ALA A 23 5.21 8.45 -4.13
CA ALA A 23 4.19 7.43 -3.95
C ALA A 23 2.93 8.02 -3.31
N ASN A 24 3.08 8.90 -2.31
CA ASN A 24 1.98 9.58 -1.64
C ASN A 24 1.22 10.52 -2.61
N ASP A 25 1.94 11.31 -3.41
CA ASP A 25 1.37 12.19 -4.43
C ASP A 25 0.59 11.39 -5.49
N TYR A 26 1.14 10.26 -5.93
CA TYR A 26 0.45 9.35 -6.85
C TYR A 26 -0.86 8.84 -6.25
N VAL A 27 -0.84 8.40 -4.98
CA VAL A 27 -2.03 7.95 -4.28
C VAL A 27 -3.09 9.06 -4.20
N ARG A 28 -2.71 10.29 -3.84
CA ARG A 28 -3.62 11.44 -3.78
C ARG A 28 -4.24 11.80 -5.13
N LYS A 29 -3.46 11.73 -6.21
CA LYS A 29 -3.95 12.06 -7.57
C LYS A 29 -4.86 10.98 -8.15
N HIS A 30 -4.60 9.70 -7.84
CA HIS A 30 -5.30 8.57 -8.45
C HIS A 30 -6.40 7.95 -7.57
N CYS A 31 -6.42 8.21 -6.26
CA CYS A 31 -7.43 7.68 -5.34
C CYS A 31 -8.20 8.81 -4.67
N LYS A 32 -9.53 8.66 -4.64
CA LYS A 32 -10.40 9.53 -3.83
C LYS A 32 -10.37 9.18 -2.35
N GLU A 33 -9.94 7.97 -2.02
CA GLU A 33 -9.93 7.44 -0.67
C GLU A 33 -8.53 6.92 -0.38
N TYR A 34 -7.92 7.41 0.68
CA TYR A 34 -6.56 7.04 1.07
C TYR A 34 -6.43 7.03 2.60
N TYR A 35 -5.52 6.19 3.09
CA TYR A 35 -5.29 5.95 4.52
C TYR A 35 -3.80 6.01 4.81
N GLU A 36 -3.45 6.34 6.06
CA GLU A 36 -2.05 6.26 6.48
C GLU A 36 -1.73 4.85 6.97
N ILE A 37 -0.72 4.23 6.38
CA ILE A 37 -0.22 2.92 6.78
C ILE A 37 1.10 3.07 7.54
N PRO A 38 1.18 2.60 8.81
CA PRO A 38 2.42 2.63 9.56
C PRO A 38 3.39 1.51 9.12
N PRO A 39 4.71 1.70 9.33
CA PRO A 39 5.70 0.67 9.05
C PRO A 39 5.46 -0.57 9.91
N GLY A 40 5.52 -1.76 9.29
CA GLY A 40 5.33 -3.03 9.98
C GLY A 40 3.88 -3.51 10.06
N PHE A 41 2.92 -2.77 9.48
CA PHE A 41 1.54 -3.20 9.32
C PHE A 41 1.46 -4.57 8.60
N VAL A 42 0.53 -5.42 9.00
CA VAL A 42 0.33 -6.74 8.36
C VAL A 42 -0.95 -6.70 7.55
N PHE A 43 -0.81 -6.93 6.25
CA PHE A 43 -1.92 -6.95 5.31
C PHE A 43 -1.92 -8.27 4.54
N ARG A 44 -3.02 -9.04 4.61
CA ARG A 44 -3.14 -10.38 3.99
C ARG A 44 -1.96 -11.32 4.31
N ASP A 45 -1.59 -11.42 5.59
CA ASP A 45 -0.40 -12.18 6.05
C ASP A 45 0.95 -11.66 5.52
N VAL A 46 0.95 -10.54 4.79
CA VAL A 46 2.17 -9.88 4.32
C VAL A 46 2.53 -8.72 5.22
N ARG A 47 3.71 -8.78 5.84
CA ARG A 47 4.22 -7.66 6.64
C ARG A 47 4.75 -6.56 5.73
N ILE A 48 4.09 -5.41 5.74
CA ILE A 48 4.45 -4.23 4.96
C ILE A 48 5.67 -3.57 5.58
N LEU A 49 6.71 -3.48 4.77
CA LEU A 49 7.99 -2.92 5.16
C LEU A 49 8.06 -1.52 4.59
N LEU A 50 8.07 -0.52 5.49
CA LEU A 50 8.19 0.89 5.15
C LEU A 50 9.27 1.50 6.03
N LYS A 51 9.92 2.55 5.54
CA LYS A 51 10.84 3.37 6.35
C LYS A 51 10.11 4.44 7.17
N SER A 52 8.97 4.90 6.67
CA SER A 52 8.15 5.96 7.27
C SER A 52 6.67 5.63 7.05
N PRO A 53 5.74 6.25 7.80
CA PRO A 53 4.32 6.21 7.46
C PRO A 53 4.10 6.71 6.03
N MET A 54 3.22 6.04 5.30
CA MET A 54 2.93 6.34 3.90
C MET A 54 1.44 6.24 3.63
N LEU A 55 0.99 6.76 2.49
CA LEU A 55 -0.40 6.68 2.08
C LEU A 55 -0.66 5.40 1.28
N VAL A 56 -1.70 4.67 1.68
CA VAL A 56 -2.30 3.59 0.90
C VAL A 56 -3.57 4.13 0.23
N GLY A 57 -3.69 3.93 -1.08
CA GLY A 57 -4.85 4.38 -1.84
C GLY A 57 -5.86 3.27 -2.03
N ILE A 58 -7.16 3.56 -1.88
CA ILE A 58 -8.24 2.61 -2.17
C ILE A 58 -9.05 3.11 -3.36
N GLN A 59 -9.20 2.25 -4.36
CA GLN A 59 -10.08 2.46 -5.51
C GLN A 59 -11.27 1.51 -5.40
N VAL A 60 -12.27 1.87 -4.59
CA VAL A 60 -13.49 1.06 -4.38
C VAL A 60 -14.17 0.72 -5.71
N ARG A 61 -14.28 1.70 -6.62
CA ARG A 61 -14.89 1.52 -7.95
C ARG A 61 -14.18 0.49 -8.83
N LYS A 62 -12.87 0.30 -8.66
CA LYS A 62 -12.07 -0.63 -9.45
C LYS A 62 -11.67 -1.88 -8.65
N GLN A 63 -12.11 -2.00 -7.39
CA GLN A 63 -11.72 -3.07 -6.46
C GLN A 63 -10.19 -3.25 -6.40
N LYS A 64 -9.48 -2.13 -6.30
CA LYS A 64 -8.01 -2.07 -6.31
C LYS A 64 -7.49 -1.27 -5.14
N VAL A 65 -6.33 -1.67 -4.63
CA VAL A 65 -5.61 -0.95 -3.58
C VAL A 65 -4.18 -0.67 -4.07
N LEU A 66 -3.75 0.57 -3.86
CA LEU A 66 -2.42 1.07 -4.11
C LEU A 66 -1.60 1.01 -2.83
N LEU A 67 -0.81 -0.05 -2.71
CA LEU A 67 -0.06 -0.38 -1.51
C LEU A 67 1.42 0.01 -1.68
N PRO A 68 1.93 0.96 -0.88
CA PRO A 68 3.36 1.23 -0.84
C PRO A 68 4.07 0.08 -0.13
N PHE A 69 5.23 -0.31 -0.65
CA PHE A 69 6.07 -1.33 -0.05
C PHE A 69 7.55 -1.09 -0.37
N MET A 70 8.40 -1.30 0.63
CA MET A 70 9.85 -1.20 0.49
C MET A 70 10.49 -2.57 0.63
N LYS A 71 11.15 -3.04 -0.44
CA LYS A 71 11.94 -4.29 -0.37
C LYS A 71 13.22 -4.05 0.43
N ARG A 72 13.54 -4.97 1.36
CA ARG A 72 14.80 -4.96 2.12
C ARG A 72 16.03 -5.30 1.26
N CYS A 73 15.83 -5.97 0.12
CA CYS A 73 16.89 -6.73 -0.54
C CYS A 73 17.67 -5.96 -1.62
N THR A 74 17.32 -4.72 -1.93
CA THR A 74 17.93 -3.98 -3.05
C THR A 74 17.52 -2.53 -2.90
N GLY A 75 18.45 -1.56 -2.99
CA GLY A 75 18.22 -0.13 -2.77
C GLY A 75 17.27 0.57 -3.76
N LEU A 76 16.24 -0.12 -4.24
CA LEU A 76 15.24 0.28 -5.23
C LEU A 76 14.13 1.19 -4.66
N GLY A 77 14.42 1.97 -3.62
CA GLY A 77 13.47 2.94 -3.04
C GLY A 77 12.13 2.34 -2.61
N THR A 78 11.08 3.17 -2.63
CA THR A 78 9.70 2.73 -2.39
C THR A 78 9.07 2.22 -3.68
N ILE A 79 8.37 1.10 -3.59
CA ILE A 79 7.64 0.48 -4.69
C ILE A 79 6.14 0.66 -4.41
N LEU A 80 5.38 1.08 -5.41
CA LEU A 80 3.92 1.18 -5.31
C LEU A 80 3.29 0.01 -6.07
N TYR A 81 2.52 -0.81 -5.36
CA TYR A 81 1.84 -1.96 -5.90
C TYR A 81 0.35 -1.68 -6.09
N GLU A 82 -0.19 -2.03 -7.25
CA GLU A 82 -1.61 -2.14 -7.48
C GLU A 82 -2.04 -3.59 -7.24
N ILE A 83 -2.76 -3.83 -6.14
CA ILE A 83 -3.30 -5.15 -5.81
C ILE A 83 -4.81 -5.16 -6.01
N ALA A 84 -5.35 -6.29 -6.46
CA ALA A 84 -6.79 -6.51 -6.45
C ALA A 84 -7.25 -6.72 -4.99
N ALA A 85 -8.15 -5.86 -4.54
CA ALA A 85 -8.70 -5.86 -3.19
C ALA A 85 -10.19 -6.20 -3.23
N LYS A 86 -10.59 -7.16 -2.42
CA LYS A 86 -12.01 -7.48 -2.20
C LYS A 86 -12.59 -6.50 -1.19
N GLU A 87 -13.92 -6.47 -1.08
CA GLU A 87 -14.60 -5.61 -0.10
C GLU A 87 -14.11 -5.86 1.33
N ALA A 88 -13.88 -7.12 1.71
CA ALA A 88 -13.31 -7.48 3.01
C ALA A 88 -11.90 -6.90 3.24
N ASP A 89 -11.07 -6.79 2.20
CA ASP A 89 -9.74 -6.19 2.34
C ASP A 89 -9.82 -4.67 2.53
N ILE A 90 -10.78 -4.03 1.84
CA ILE A 90 -11.05 -2.60 1.97
C ILE A 90 -11.57 -2.31 3.38
N ASP A 91 -12.52 -3.10 3.85
CA ASP A 91 -13.10 -2.97 5.19
C ASP A 91 -12.03 -3.15 6.28
N PHE A 92 -11.16 -4.16 6.13
CA PHE A 92 -10.02 -4.36 7.03
C PHE A 92 -9.12 -3.13 7.10
N ILE A 93 -8.80 -2.51 5.96
CA ILE A 93 -8.00 -1.27 5.93
C ILE A 93 -8.74 -0.13 6.63
N ARG A 94 -10.05 0.02 6.41
CA ARG A 94 -10.86 1.07 7.03
C ARG A 94 -10.95 0.94 8.55
N GLU A 95 -11.02 -0.29 9.06
CA GLU A 95 -11.09 -0.56 10.49
C GLU A 95 -9.73 -0.38 11.20
N HIS A 96 -8.63 -0.73 10.51
CA HIS A 96 -7.30 -0.80 11.16
C HIS A 96 -6.40 0.40 10.86
N LEU A 97 -6.67 1.19 9.82
CA LEU A 97 -5.88 2.36 9.46
C LEU A 97 -6.62 3.67 9.71
N ALA A 98 -5.85 4.69 10.10
CA ALA A 98 -6.37 6.04 10.25
C ALA A 98 -6.67 6.63 8.87
N LYS A 99 -7.93 7.02 8.66
CA LYS A 99 -8.32 7.77 7.47
C LYS A 99 -7.68 9.14 7.51
N VAL A 100 -6.85 9.45 6.52
CA VAL A 100 -6.37 10.81 6.32
C VAL A 100 -7.46 11.54 5.56
N SER A 101 -8.37 12.17 6.29
CA SER A 101 -9.31 13.13 5.69
C SER A 101 -8.58 14.47 5.64
N GLU A 102 -8.36 15.02 4.45
CA GLU A 102 -8.07 16.46 4.29
C GLU A 102 -9.22 17.31 4.84
#